data_AF-A0A5W0Y557-F1
#
_entry.id   AF-A0A5W0Y557-F1
#
_cell.length_a   1.000
_cell.length_b   1.000
_cell.length_c   1.000
_cell.angle_alpha   90.00
_cell.angle_beta   90.00
_cell.angle_gamma   90.00
#
_symmetry.space_group_name_H-M   'P 1'
#
loop_
_entity.id
_entity.type
_entity.pdbx_description
1 polymer ?
#
loop_
_entity_poly.entity_id
_entity_poly.type
_entity_poly.pdbx_seq_one_letter_code
_entity_poly.pdbx_strand_id
1 'polypeptide(L)'
;MLPEGLKELSIELIRTVSDTVIDDILPEKLKKLSINFCDNIKLPVKLPANLKSINLSSMTPVVWEIPTCNLPAHIDISTDGYVKLNPEFLTRSDITFSHKSAGDALSFQPGDVVYGLCKARDRVSTLVNSLYSFSKKDIIIQNTLTDAVWDRKNRAVFNKDEKIAERLNDVQRGIFFREYLSQHQKYNITEDKYSDLSNEECWIKTSKAGLEFQTRLREQSVIFVVDNLVDAISDIANKKGKHGNAITAHELRWVYRNRHDDRVKQNVKFFLNGKAISHEDVFSLVGWEQYKPKNGV
;
A
#
# COMPACT_ATOMS: atom_id res chain seq x y z
N MET A 1 27.83 -28.20 6.02
CA MET A 1 26.82 -28.38 7.09
C MET A 1 26.76 -27.11 7.93
N LEU A 2 25.56 -26.67 8.32
CA LEU A 2 25.39 -25.53 9.21
C LEU A 2 25.52 -25.97 10.69
N PRO A 3 25.97 -25.10 11.60
CA PRO A 3 26.07 -25.45 13.03
C PRO A 3 24.68 -25.72 13.65
N GLU A 4 24.54 -26.77 14.46
CA GLU A 4 23.26 -27.08 15.15
C GLU A 4 22.76 -25.96 16.06
N GLY A 5 23.68 -25.16 16.62
CA GLY A 5 23.37 -24.02 17.49
C GLY A 5 23.01 -22.72 16.76
N LEU A 6 23.00 -22.71 15.42
CA LEU A 6 22.76 -21.52 14.62
C LEU A 6 21.33 -20.99 14.86
N LYS A 7 21.23 -19.70 15.20
CA LYS A 7 19.94 -19.03 15.49
C LYS A 7 19.45 -18.16 14.36
N GLU A 8 20.36 -17.65 13.53
CA GLU A 8 20.04 -16.72 12.45
C GLU A 8 20.88 -17.11 11.22
N LEU A 9 20.24 -17.17 10.07
CA LEU A 9 20.88 -17.46 8.79
C LEU A 9 20.44 -16.40 7.79
N SER A 10 21.41 -15.75 7.14
CA SER A 10 21.15 -14.82 6.04
C SER A 10 21.95 -15.27 4.84
N ILE A 11 21.25 -15.49 3.73
CA ILE A 11 21.80 -15.87 2.44
C ILE A 11 21.43 -14.75 1.48
N GLU A 12 22.43 -14.12 0.88
CA GLU A 12 22.23 -12.96 0.01
C GLU A 12 23.14 -13.03 -1.21
N LEU A 13 22.56 -12.80 -2.40
CA LEU A 13 23.27 -12.68 -3.68
C LEU A 13 24.18 -13.88 -4.02
N ILE A 14 23.93 -15.04 -3.40
CA ILE A 14 24.71 -16.26 -3.66
C ILE A 14 24.34 -16.82 -5.03
N ARG A 15 25.38 -17.12 -5.82
CA ARG A 15 25.26 -17.88 -7.07
C ARG A 15 25.58 -19.35 -6.78
N THR A 16 24.55 -20.18 -6.75
CA THR A 16 24.67 -21.64 -6.67
C THR A 16 24.37 -22.26 -8.04
N VAL A 17 24.46 -23.59 -8.13
CA VAL A 17 23.81 -24.32 -9.22
C VAL A 17 22.30 -24.05 -9.15
N SER A 18 21.65 -23.92 -10.30
CA SER A 18 20.19 -23.78 -10.38
C SER A 18 19.50 -24.87 -9.57
N ASP A 19 18.34 -24.53 -9.00
CA ASP A 19 17.50 -25.45 -8.24
C ASP A 19 18.13 -25.99 -6.94
N THR A 20 19.07 -25.26 -6.34
CA THR A 20 19.66 -25.66 -5.05
C THR A 20 18.60 -25.67 -3.96
N VAL A 21 18.44 -26.80 -3.27
CA VAL A 21 17.50 -26.99 -2.15
C VAL A 21 18.25 -26.88 -0.84
N ILE A 22 17.66 -26.19 0.15
CA ILE A 22 18.29 -25.96 1.46
C ILE A 22 17.50 -26.55 2.63
N ASP A 23 16.32 -27.13 2.40
CA ASP A 23 15.41 -27.62 3.43
C ASP A 23 16.11 -28.50 4.48
N ASP A 24 16.91 -29.48 4.03
CA ASP A 24 17.54 -30.47 4.91
C ASP A 24 18.80 -29.94 5.64
N ILE A 25 19.26 -28.72 5.31
CA ILE A 25 20.41 -28.10 5.98
C ILE A 25 20.01 -27.02 6.99
N LEU A 26 18.73 -26.63 7.04
CA LEU A 26 18.22 -25.63 7.99
C LEU A 26 18.19 -26.22 9.42
N PRO A 27 18.92 -25.63 10.39
CA PRO A 27 18.98 -26.17 11.75
C PRO A 27 17.67 -26.01 12.53
N GLU A 28 17.31 -26.99 13.37
CA GLU A 28 16.10 -26.98 14.21
C GLU A 28 16.02 -25.80 15.20
N LYS A 29 17.17 -25.25 15.61
CA LYS A 29 17.26 -24.10 16.54
C LYS A 29 17.21 -22.75 15.82
N LEU A 30 17.08 -22.73 14.50
CA LEU A 30 17.01 -21.52 13.70
C LEU A 30 15.74 -20.72 14.05
N LYS A 31 15.93 -19.43 14.33
CA LYS A 31 14.87 -18.48 14.69
C LYS A 31 14.61 -17.46 13.60
N LYS A 32 15.61 -17.12 12.80
CA LYS A 32 15.49 -16.18 11.68
C LYS A 32 16.15 -16.72 10.43
N LEU A 33 15.47 -16.58 9.30
CA LEU A 33 15.96 -16.95 8.00
C LEU A 33 15.76 -15.79 7.03
N SER A 34 16.81 -15.38 6.35
CA SER A 34 16.74 -14.43 5.25
C SER A 34 17.31 -15.06 3.99
N ILE A 35 16.55 -15.03 2.90
CA ILE A 35 16.98 -15.47 1.57
C ILE A 35 16.69 -14.33 0.62
N ASN A 36 17.74 -13.61 0.23
CA ASN A 36 17.60 -12.37 -0.52
C ASN A 36 18.32 -12.46 -1.87
N PHE A 37 17.57 -12.30 -2.95
CA PHE A 37 18.11 -12.20 -4.32
C PHE A 37 18.98 -13.42 -4.69
N CYS A 38 18.52 -14.60 -4.28
CA CYS A 38 19.18 -15.88 -4.52
C CYS A 38 18.33 -16.73 -5.48
N ASP A 39 18.17 -16.26 -6.73
CA ASP A 39 17.26 -16.85 -7.71
C ASP A 39 17.59 -18.32 -8.07
N ASN A 40 18.82 -18.80 -7.80
CA ASN A 40 19.22 -20.20 -8.02
C ASN A 40 18.88 -21.14 -6.85
N ILE A 41 18.43 -20.60 -5.71
CA ILE A 41 17.99 -21.37 -4.55
C ILE A 41 16.47 -21.51 -4.61
N LYS A 42 15.97 -22.74 -4.51
CA LYS A 42 14.53 -22.97 -4.32
C LYS A 42 14.13 -22.48 -2.95
N LEU A 43 13.05 -21.70 -2.89
CA LEU A 43 12.49 -21.26 -1.62
C LEU A 43 12.06 -22.48 -0.79
N PRO A 44 12.36 -22.49 0.51
CA PRO A 44 12.21 -23.69 1.34
C PRO A 44 10.74 -24.08 1.48
N VAL A 45 10.41 -25.37 1.30
CA VAL A 45 9.05 -25.89 1.47
C VAL A 45 8.85 -26.59 2.81
N LYS A 46 9.94 -26.77 3.56
CA LYS A 46 9.97 -27.17 4.97
C LYS A 46 10.74 -26.14 5.77
N LEU A 47 10.14 -25.65 6.85
CA LEU A 47 10.77 -24.70 7.77
C LEU A 47 10.95 -25.34 9.15
N PRO A 48 12.02 -25.00 9.88
CA PRO A 48 12.17 -25.39 11.28
C PRO A 48 11.00 -24.91 12.14
N ALA A 49 10.48 -25.77 13.01
CA ALA A 49 9.30 -25.45 13.84
C ALA A 49 9.51 -24.24 14.77
N ASN A 50 10.77 -23.95 15.12
CA ASN A 50 11.13 -22.83 15.99
C ASN A 50 11.36 -21.49 15.25
N LEU A 51 11.25 -21.48 13.93
CA LEU A 51 11.48 -20.28 13.13
C LEU A 51 10.43 -19.21 13.48
N LYS A 52 10.90 -18.00 13.80
CA LYS A 52 10.08 -16.87 14.23
C LYS A 52 9.93 -15.79 13.18
N SER A 53 10.91 -15.68 12.28
CA SER A 53 10.86 -14.71 11.20
C SER A 53 11.51 -15.25 9.95
N ILE A 54 10.92 -14.94 8.81
CA ILE A 54 11.48 -15.22 7.50
C ILE A 54 11.39 -13.97 6.62
N ASN A 55 12.49 -13.66 5.93
CA ASN A 55 12.54 -12.59 4.95
C ASN A 55 12.93 -13.18 3.59
N LEU A 56 12.10 -12.99 2.58
CA LEU A 56 12.27 -13.55 1.25
C LEU A 56 12.22 -12.46 0.18
N SER A 57 13.29 -12.31 -0.58
CA SER A 57 13.34 -11.39 -1.73
C SER A 57 13.92 -12.07 -2.97
N SER A 58 13.52 -11.59 -4.14
CA SER A 58 13.90 -12.18 -5.43
C SER A 58 14.11 -11.10 -6.48
N MET A 59 15.03 -11.31 -7.43
CA MET A 59 15.17 -10.34 -8.54
C MET A 59 14.05 -10.46 -9.56
N THR A 60 13.39 -11.63 -9.61
CA THR A 60 12.29 -11.93 -10.53
C THR A 60 11.11 -12.55 -9.78
N PRO A 61 9.88 -12.44 -10.31
CA PRO A 61 8.72 -13.06 -9.66
C PRO A 61 8.90 -14.57 -9.48
N VAL A 62 8.72 -15.08 -8.26
CA VAL A 62 8.86 -16.49 -7.90
C VAL A 62 7.74 -16.91 -6.95
N VAL A 63 7.17 -18.10 -7.14
CA VAL A 63 6.12 -18.62 -6.25
C VAL A 63 6.77 -19.34 -5.08
N TRP A 64 6.35 -19.04 -3.86
CA TRP A 64 6.75 -19.80 -2.69
C TRP A 64 5.80 -20.96 -2.46
N GLU A 65 6.19 -22.15 -2.93
CA GLU A 65 5.36 -23.36 -2.96
C GLU A 65 5.26 -24.07 -1.59
N ILE A 66 5.41 -23.35 -0.47
CA ILE A 66 5.27 -23.92 0.87
C ILE A 66 3.78 -24.20 1.18
N PRO A 67 3.42 -25.43 1.62
CA PRO A 67 2.09 -25.71 2.12
C PRO A 67 1.77 -24.90 3.38
N THR A 68 0.53 -24.41 3.53
CA THR A 68 0.10 -23.61 4.70
C THR A 68 0.32 -24.34 6.04
N CYS A 69 0.24 -25.68 6.05
CA CYS A 69 0.50 -26.52 7.22
C CYS A 69 1.99 -26.62 7.61
N ASN A 70 2.92 -26.31 6.69
CA ASN A 70 4.35 -26.31 6.95
C ASN A 70 4.86 -24.96 7.49
N LEU A 71 4.00 -23.93 7.57
CA LEU A 71 4.35 -22.65 8.17
C LEU A 71 4.34 -22.76 9.71
N PRO A 72 5.45 -22.41 10.37
CA PRO A 72 5.53 -22.40 11.83
C PRO A 72 4.46 -21.51 12.47
N ALA A 73 4.06 -21.85 13.70
CA ALA A 73 3.16 -21.02 14.48
C ALA A 73 3.82 -19.67 14.85
N HIS A 74 3.07 -18.59 14.74
CA HIS A 74 3.53 -17.23 15.08
C HIS A 74 4.74 -16.74 14.27
N ILE A 75 4.88 -17.21 13.03
CA ILE A 75 5.94 -16.72 12.13
C ILE A 75 5.62 -15.31 11.63
N ASP A 76 6.64 -14.46 11.56
CA ASP A 76 6.60 -13.19 10.87
C ASP A 76 7.22 -13.31 9.48
N ILE A 77 6.47 -12.95 8.45
CA ILE A 77 6.89 -13.05 7.05
C ILE A 77 7.17 -11.65 6.51
N SER A 78 8.33 -11.44 5.89
CA SER A 78 8.64 -10.23 5.14
C SER A 78 9.03 -10.60 3.70
N THR A 79 8.62 -9.76 2.76
CA THR A 79 8.85 -9.96 1.33
C THR A 79 8.96 -8.62 0.60
N ASP A 80 9.35 -8.66 -0.66
CA ASP A 80 9.53 -7.53 -1.58
C ASP A 80 8.40 -7.41 -2.62
N GLY A 81 7.44 -8.35 -2.65
CA GLY A 81 6.35 -8.40 -3.62
C GLY A 81 6.66 -9.23 -4.87
N TYR A 82 7.91 -9.66 -5.05
CA TYR A 82 8.32 -10.59 -6.10
C TYR A 82 8.12 -12.04 -5.68
N VAL A 83 8.26 -12.33 -4.39
CA VAL A 83 7.87 -13.64 -3.85
C VAL A 83 6.35 -13.71 -3.71
N LYS A 84 5.74 -14.59 -4.49
CA LYS A 84 4.29 -14.83 -4.49
C LYS A 84 3.92 -15.78 -3.38
N LEU A 85 2.96 -15.35 -2.56
CA LEU A 85 2.49 -16.05 -1.39
C LEU A 85 1.17 -16.75 -1.70
N ASN A 86 0.91 -17.87 -1.05
CA ASN A 86 -0.43 -18.45 -1.03
C ASN A 86 -1.36 -17.51 -0.22
N PRO A 87 -2.50 -17.06 -0.79
CA PRO A 87 -3.45 -16.19 -0.08
C PRO A 87 -3.97 -16.76 1.24
N GLU A 88 -3.99 -18.09 1.40
CA GLU A 88 -4.37 -18.74 2.66
C GLU A 88 -3.51 -18.30 3.85
N PHE A 89 -2.27 -17.87 3.61
CA PHE A 89 -1.38 -17.40 4.67
C PHE A 89 -1.98 -16.19 5.41
N LEU A 90 -2.72 -15.34 4.70
CA LEU A 90 -3.35 -14.15 5.28
C LEU A 90 -4.56 -14.47 6.14
N THR A 91 -5.12 -15.68 6.02
CA THR A 91 -6.25 -16.14 6.85
C THR A 91 -5.78 -16.63 8.23
N ARG A 92 -4.49 -16.92 8.40
CA ARG A 92 -3.89 -17.34 9.66
C ARG A 92 -3.65 -16.16 10.59
N SER A 93 -4.53 -16.01 11.59
CA SER A 93 -4.44 -14.94 12.59
C SER A 93 -3.18 -14.95 13.47
N ASP A 94 -2.48 -16.08 13.52
CA ASP A 94 -1.23 -16.21 14.27
C ASP A 94 -0.01 -15.68 13.51
N ILE A 95 -0.09 -15.55 12.18
CA ILE A 95 1.00 -15.07 11.31
C ILE A 95 0.95 -13.55 11.19
N THR A 96 2.13 -12.93 11.16
CA THR A 96 2.28 -11.50 10.86
C THR A 96 3.08 -11.26 9.59
N PHE A 97 2.88 -10.10 8.98
CA PHE A 97 3.54 -9.66 7.76
C PHE A 97 4.22 -8.33 8.01
N SER A 98 5.55 -8.35 8.06
CA SER A 98 6.39 -7.22 8.53
C SER A 98 5.86 -6.64 9.85
N HIS A 99 5.67 -7.54 10.83
CA HIS A 99 5.23 -7.29 12.20
C HIS A 99 3.79 -6.79 12.36
N LYS A 100 2.97 -6.87 11.31
CA LYS A 100 1.57 -6.40 11.33
C LYS A 100 0.61 -7.50 10.87
N SER A 101 -0.67 -7.32 11.20
CA SER A 101 -1.71 -8.16 10.59
C SER A 101 -1.81 -7.86 9.09
N ALA A 102 -2.43 -8.77 8.34
CA ALA A 102 -2.66 -8.63 6.90
C ALA A 102 -4.10 -8.27 6.54
N GLY A 103 -4.90 -7.79 7.50
CA GLY A 103 -6.30 -7.46 7.25
C GLY A 103 -6.51 -6.42 6.15
N ASP A 104 -5.56 -5.47 5.97
CA ASP A 104 -5.58 -4.51 4.88
C ASP A 104 -5.37 -5.16 3.51
N ALA A 105 -4.31 -5.97 3.34
CA ALA A 105 -4.04 -6.69 2.10
C ALA A 105 -5.10 -7.76 1.80
N LEU A 106 -5.64 -8.45 2.82
CA LEU A 106 -6.72 -9.43 2.68
C LEU A 106 -8.02 -8.76 2.21
N SER A 107 -8.25 -7.51 2.61
CA SER A 107 -9.44 -6.74 2.23
C SER A 107 -9.33 -6.09 0.85
N PHE A 108 -8.14 -6.06 0.26
CA PHE A 108 -7.88 -5.44 -1.04
C PHE A 108 -8.46 -6.29 -2.17
N GLN A 109 -9.10 -5.65 -3.15
CA GLN A 109 -9.51 -6.27 -4.40
C GLN A 109 -8.95 -5.48 -5.60
N PRO A 110 -8.68 -6.13 -6.75
CA PRO A 110 -8.32 -5.42 -7.97
C PRO A 110 -9.33 -4.33 -8.33
N GLY A 111 -8.87 -3.09 -8.42
CA GLY A 111 -9.70 -1.91 -8.64
C GLY A 111 -9.78 -0.96 -7.44
N ASP A 112 -9.43 -1.43 -6.24
CA ASP A 112 -9.26 -0.62 -5.04
C ASP A 112 -8.02 0.29 -5.13
N VAL A 113 -7.89 1.21 -4.17
CA VAL A 113 -6.69 2.07 -4.03
C VAL A 113 -6.25 2.14 -2.58
N VAL A 114 -4.94 2.04 -2.36
CA VAL A 114 -4.32 2.20 -1.04
C VAL A 114 -3.86 3.65 -0.84
N TYR A 115 -4.32 4.25 0.24
CA TYR A 115 -3.91 5.56 0.74
C TYR A 115 -3.22 5.41 2.10
N GLY A 116 -2.34 6.35 2.43
CA GLY A 116 -1.55 6.31 3.65
C GLY A 116 -0.18 6.96 3.47
N LEU A 117 0.56 7.10 4.57
CA LEU A 117 1.96 7.53 4.54
C LEU A 117 2.80 6.55 3.72
N CYS A 118 3.86 7.06 3.07
CA CYS A 118 4.69 6.29 2.13
C CYS A 118 5.05 4.89 2.66
N LYS A 119 5.75 4.80 3.79
CA LYS A 119 6.15 3.51 4.39
C LYS A 119 4.98 2.58 4.74
N ALA A 120 3.86 3.15 5.20
CA ALA A 120 2.69 2.37 5.59
C ALA A 120 1.99 1.77 4.38
N ARG A 121 1.84 2.56 3.32
CA ARG A 121 1.29 2.14 2.04
C ARG A 121 2.21 1.15 1.33
N ASP A 122 3.52 1.37 1.35
CA ASP A 122 4.49 0.49 0.70
C ASP A 122 4.40 -0.94 1.25
N ARG A 123 4.24 -1.09 2.59
CA ARG A 123 3.99 -2.39 3.21
C ARG A 123 2.79 -3.11 2.60
N VAL A 124 1.66 -2.42 2.47
CA VAL A 124 0.41 -2.99 1.93
C VAL A 124 0.57 -3.30 0.44
N SER A 125 1.12 -2.38 -0.34
CA SER A 125 1.38 -2.57 -1.77
C SER A 125 2.30 -3.76 -2.02
N THR A 126 3.35 -3.92 -1.21
CA THR A 126 4.26 -5.07 -1.26
C THR A 126 3.52 -6.38 -1.00
N LEU A 127 2.71 -6.45 0.07
CA LEU A 127 1.95 -7.65 0.38
C LEU A 127 0.89 -7.97 -0.67
N VAL A 128 0.18 -6.95 -1.18
CA VAL A 128 -0.76 -7.08 -2.30
C VAL A 128 -0.03 -7.59 -3.56
N ASN A 129 1.15 -7.06 -3.87
CA ASN A 129 1.97 -7.56 -4.98
C ASN A 129 2.42 -9.01 -4.76
N SER A 130 2.57 -9.47 -3.52
CA SER A 130 2.83 -10.90 -3.26
C SER A 130 1.62 -11.80 -3.53
N LEU A 131 0.41 -11.26 -3.63
CA LEU A 131 -0.81 -12.03 -3.92
C LEU A 131 -1.23 -11.95 -5.39
N TYR A 132 -0.98 -10.79 -6.01
CA TYR A 132 -1.38 -10.51 -7.37
C TYR A 132 -0.17 -10.30 -8.28
N SER A 133 -0.30 -10.63 -9.56
CA SER A 133 0.73 -10.37 -10.57
C SER A 133 0.61 -8.96 -11.14
N PHE A 134 0.68 -7.95 -10.28
CA PHE A 134 0.67 -6.56 -10.71
C PHE A 134 2.03 -6.11 -11.26
N SER A 135 1.96 -5.27 -12.28
CA SER A 135 3.04 -4.52 -12.87
C SER A 135 3.08 -3.09 -12.32
N LYS A 136 4.11 -2.33 -12.70
CA LYS A 136 4.20 -0.89 -12.36
C LYS A 136 3.08 -0.03 -12.97
N LYS A 137 2.34 -0.55 -13.96
CA LYS A 137 1.23 0.15 -14.64
C LYS A 137 -0.13 -0.09 -13.97
N ASP A 138 -0.19 -1.00 -12.99
CA ASP A 138 -1.42 -1.30 -12.27
C ASP A 138 -1.66 -0.28 -11.15
N ILE A 139 -2.91 0.13 -11.01
CA ILE A 139 -3.31 1.20 -10.09
C ILE A 139 -3.61 0.60 -8.72
N ILE A 140 -2.56 0.45 -7.90
CA ILE A 140 -2.67 0.06 -6.49
C ILE A 140 -2.74 1.30 -5.59
N ILE A 141 -2.07 2.38 -6.00
CA ILE A 141 -1.97 3.63 -5.25
C ILE A 141 -2.36 4.82 -6.13
N GLN A 142 -2.85 5.90 -5.52
CA GLN A 142 -3.32 7.08 -6.25
C GLN A 142 -2.23 7.75 -7.10
N ASN A 143 -0.95 7.57 -6.74
CA ASN A 143 0.18 8.10 -7.48
C ASN A 143 0.20 7.59 -8.92
N THR A 144 0.00 6.29 -9.13
CA THR A 144 0.03 5.69 -10.47
C THR A 144 -1.00 6.33 -11.39
N LEU A 145 -2.23 6.54 -10.89
CA LEU A 145 -3.30 7.19 -11.64
C LEU A 145 -3.04 8.69 -11.87
N THR A 146 -2.60 9.40 -10.82
CA THR A 146 -2.32 10.84 -10.88
C THR A 146 -1.20 11.15 -11.86
N ASP A 147 -0.09 10.42 -11.76
CA ASP A 147 1.09 10.64 -12.60
C ASP A 147 0.84 10.18 -14.04
N ALA A 148 -0.10 9.26 -14.29
CA ALA A 148 -0.55 8.92 -15.64
C ALA A 148 -1.34 10.07 -16.30
N VAL A 149 -2.24 10.71 -15.55
CA VAL A 149 -3.15 11.74 -16.07
C VAL A 149 -2.52 13.13 -16.12
N TRP A 150 -1.59 13.45 -15.21
CA TRP A 150 -0.98 14.78 -15.12
C TRP A 150 0.54 14.71 -15.03
N ASP A 151 1.22 15.54 -15.83
CA ASP A 151 2.68 15.63 -15.85
C ASP A 151 3.16 16.90 -15.14
N ARG A 152 3.97 16.72 -14.10
CA ARG A 152 4.56 17.83 -13.32
C ARG A 152 5.44 18.76 -14.17
N LYS A 153 5.94 18.29 -15.32
CA LYS A 153 6.72 19.11 -16.27
C LYS A 153 5.85 19.94 -17.19
N ASN A 154 4.63 19.49 -17.49
CA ASN A 154 3.69 20.19 -18.34
C ASN A 154 2.37 20.37 -17.59
N ARG A 155 2.36 21.35 -16.68
CA ARG A 155 1.31 21.51 -15.67
C ARG A 155 0.00 22.06 -16.23
N ALA A 156 0.07 22.76 -17.36
CA ALA A 156 -1.04 23.52 -17.94
C ALA A 156 -2.08 22.65 -18.64
N VAL A 157 -1.78 21.37 -18.89
CA VAL A 157 -2.70 20.45 -19.58
C VAL A 157 -2.62 19.05 -18.96
N PHE A 158 -3.72 18.31 -19.05
CA PHE A 158 -3.70 16.88 -18.77
C PHE A 158 -3.13 16.09 -19.96
N ASN A 159 -2.63 14.89 -19.67
CA ASN A 159 -2.08 14.00 -20.69
C ASN A 159 -3.18 13.49 -21.64
N LYS A 160 -2.80 13.28 -22.91
CA LYS A 160 -3.65 12.65 -23.93
C LYS A 160 -3.76 11.14 -23.71
N ASP A 161 -4.72 10.52 -24.38
CA ASP A 161 -5.04 9.08 -24.25
C ASP A 161 -3.83 8.20 -24.53
N GLU A 162 -3.01 8.53 -25.53
CA GLU A 162 -1.86 7.73 -25.92
C GLU A 162 -0.84 7.65 -24.78
N LYS A 163 -0.56 8.79 -24.14
CA LYS A 163 0.37 8.87 -23.00
C LYS A 163 -0.20 8.21 -21.74
N ILE A 164 -1.52 8.21 -21.56
CA ILE A 164 -2.18 7.46 -20.48
C ILE A 164 -2.06 5.96 -20.74
N ALA A 165 -2.28 5.51 -21.98
CA ALA A 165 -2.17 4.10 -22.39
C ALA A 165 -0.73 3.56 -22.28
N GLU A 166 0.28 4.42 -22.48
CA GLU A 166 1.68 4.05 -22.21
C GLU A 166 1.94 3.79 -20.72
N ARG A 167 1.20 4.44 -19.82
CA ARG A 167 1.47 4.45 -18.36
C ARG A 167 0.59 3.49 -17.56
N LEU A 168 -0.60 3.16 -18.04
CA LEU A 168 -1.59 2.36 -17.31
C LEU A 168 -2.01 1.10 -18.06
N ASN A 169 -2.26 0.03 -17.32
CA ASN A 169 -2.97 -1.14 -17.85
C ASN A 169 -4.48 -0.90 -17.91
N ASP A 170 -5.03 -0.26 -16.87
CA ASP A 170 -6.42 0.21 -16.83
C ASP A 170 -6.52 1.61 -17.46
N VAL A 171 -6.43 1.63 -18.79
CA VAL A 171 -6.41 2.88 -19.60
C VAL A 171 -7.72 3.65 -19.44
N GLN A 172 -8.86 2.96 -19.44
CA GLN A 172 -10.18 3.58 -19.36
C GLN A 172 -10.39 4.32 -18.05
N ARG A 173 -9.95 3.75 -16.92
CA ARG A 173 -9.96 4.45 -15.63
C ARG A 173 -9.12 5.73 -15.66
N GLY A 174 -7.96 5.70 -16.32
CA GLY A 174 -7.13 6.89 -16.53
C GLY A 174 -7.83 7.99 -17.33
N ILE A 175 -8.45 7.61 -18.45
CA ILE A 175 -9.20 8.53 -19.33
C ILE A 175 -10.39 9.16 -18.58
N PHE A 176 -11.20 8.34 -17.92
CA PHE A 176 -12.35 8.84 -17.15
C PHE A 176 -11.92 9.72 -15.97
N PHE A 177 -10.82 9.40 -15.30
CA PHE A 177 -10.30 10.25 -14.24
C PHE A 177 -9.84 11.61 -14.77
N ARG A 178 -9.18 11.64 -15.94
CA ARG A 178 -8.83 12.89 -16.61
C ARG A 178 -10.06 13.72 -16.96
N GLU A 179 -11.06 13.12 -17.58
CA GLU A 179 -12.30 13.82 -17.97
C GLU A 179 -13.06 14.36 -16.76
N TYR A 180 -13.11 13.56 -15.68
CA TYR A 180 -13.63 14.02 -14.40
C TYR A 180 -12.86 15.25 -13.90
N LEU A 181 -11.53 15.22 -13.90
CA LEU A 181 -10.71 16.35 -13.46
C LEU A 181 -10.92 17.61 -14.31
N SER A 182 -10.98 17.49 -15.64
CA SER A 182 -11.12 18.64 -16.56
C SER A 182 -12.45 19.37 -16.44
N GLN A 183 -13.47 18.71 -15.88
CA GLN A 183 -14.78 19.30 -15.61
C GLN A 183 -14.96 19.69 -14.13
N HIS A 184 -14.01 19.35 -13.25
CA HIS A 184 -14.19 19.49 -11.81
C HIS A 184 -13.89 20.90 -11.29
N GLN A 185 -14.93 21.60 -10.82
CA GLN A 185 -14.84 22.99 -10.33
C GLN A 185 -13.72 23.23 -9.28
N LYS A 186 -13.46 22.26 -8.40
CA LYS A 186 -12.48 22.38 -7.30
C LYS A 186 -11.11 21.77 -7.58
N TYR A 187 -11.00 20.88 -8.58
CA TYR A 187 -9.82 20.03 -8.79
C TYR A 187 -9.27 20.04 -10.21
N ASN A 188 -9.87 20.79 -11.12
CA ASN A 188 -9.28 21.06 -12.43
C ASN A 188 -8.03 21.94 -12.29
N ILE A 189 -6.88 21.31 -11.98
CA ILE A 189 -5.61 22.00 -11.70
C ILE A 189 -5.00 22.68 -12.92
N THR A 190 -5.56 22.52 -14.11
CA THR A 190 -5.11 23.19 -15.34
C THR A 190 -5.78 24.55 -15.55
N GLU A 191 -6.73 24.94 -14.70
CA GLU A 191 -7.34 26.29 -14.76
C GLU A 191 -6.38 27.37 -14.25
N ASP A 192 -6.45 28.56 -14.84
CA ASP A 192 -5.58 29.70 -14.55
C ASP A 192 -5.56 30.08 -13.06
N LYS A 193 -6.67 29.89 -12.33
CA LYS A 193 -6.77 30.17 -10.89
C LYS A 193 -5.84 29.30 -10.02
N TYR A 194 -5.21 28.28 -10.60
CA TYR A 194 -4.24 27.40 -9.95
C TYR A 194 -2.82 27.53 -10.50
N SER A 195 -2.58 28.49 -11.40
CA SER A 195 -1.27 28.73 -12.01
C SER A 195 -0.17 29.00 -10.97
N ASP A 196 -0.50 29.70 -9.89
CA ASP A 196 0.43 30.04 -8.81
C ASP A 196 0.70 28.89 -7.81
N LEU A 197 -0.06 27.79 -7.89
CA LEU A 197 0.17 26.66 -6.99
C LEU A 197 1.52 26.01 -7.26
N SER A 198 2.12 25.41 -6.25
CA SER A 198 3.26 24.51 -6.42
C SER A 198 2.84 23.17 -7.04
N ASN A 199 3.83 22.41 -7.54
CA ASN A 199 3.60 21.05 -8.02
C ASN A 199 3.00 20.14 -6.94
N GLU A 200 3.43 20.30 -5.69
CA GLU A 200 2.92 19.52 -4.57
C GLU A 200 1.46 19.87 -4.26
N GLU A 201 1.08 21.15 -4.31
CA GLU A 201 -0.31 21.57 -4.10
C GLU A 201 -1.26 21.09 -5.19
N CYS A 202 -0.82 21.13 -6.45
CA CYS A 202 -1.56 20.52 -7.56
C CYS A 202 -1.71 19.02 -7.35
N TRP A 203 -0.65 18.33 -6.94
CA TRP A 203 -0.70 16.90 -6.66
C TRP A 203 -1.65 16.57 -5.51
N ILE A 204 -1.64 17.35 -4.42
CA ILE A 204 -2.60 17.22 -3.30
C ILE A 204 -4.04 17.39 -3.77
N LYS A 205 -4.31 18.33 -4.68
CA LYS A 205 -5.64 18.52 -5.27
C LYS A 205 -6.06 17.30 -6.07
N THR A 206 -5.21 16.80 -6.95
CA THR A 206 -5.49 15.62 -7.77
C THR A 206 -5.65 14.35 -6.92
N SER A 207 -4.89 14.21 -5.83
CA SER A 207 -5.03 13.06 -4.92
C SER A 207 -6.39 13.05 -4.22
N LYS A 208 -6.87 14.22 -3.73
CA LYS A 208 -8.23 14.33 -3.18
C LYS A 208 -9.32 14.10 -4.22
N ALA A 209 -9.11 14.56 -5.46
CA ALA A 209 -10.00 14.25 -6.57
C ALA A 209 -10.06 12.74 -6.83
N GLY A 210 -8.92 12.04 -6.66
CA GLY A 210 -8.84 10.59 -6.72
C GLY A 210 -9.70 9.89 -5.66
N LEU A 211 -9.67 10.36 -4.40
CA LEU A 211 -10.56 9.86 -3.35
C LEU A 211 -12.02 10.05 -3.74
N GLU A 212 -12.38 11.23 -4.21
CA GLU A 212 -13.75 11.54 -4.63
C GLU A 212 -14.20 10.67 -5.81
N PHE A 213 -13.36 10.58 -6.85
CA PHE A 213 -13.60 9.75 -8.03
C PHE A 213 -13.78 8.28 -7.66
N GLN A 214 -12.91 7.75 -6.80
CA GLN A 214 -12.95 6.36 -6.37
C GLN A 214 -14.21 6.05 -5.55
N THR A 215 -14.52 6.90 -4.57
CA THR A 215 -15.59 6.63 -3.60
C THR A 215 -16.98 6.99 -4.11
N ARG A 216 -17.12 8.06 -4.92
CA ARG A 216 -18.43 8.59 -5.35
C ARG A 216 -18.83 8.23 -6.77
N LEU A 217 -17.88 8.16 -7.70
CA LEU A 217 -18.16 7.92 -9.11
C LEU A 217 -17.97 6.45 -9.47
N ARG A 218 -16.87 5.84 -9.03
CA ARG A 218 -16.62 4.41 -9.24
C ARG A 218 -17.31 3.54 -8.19
N GLU A 219 -17.65 4.11 -7.03
CA GLU A 219 -18.18 3.40 -5.87
C GLU A 219 -17.34 2.16 -5.51
N GLN A 220 -16.02 2.34 -5.54
CA GLN A 220 -15.03 1.30 -5.26
C GLN A 220 -14.29 1.57 -3.96
N SER A 221 -13.76 0.52 -3.34
CA SER A 221 -13.13 0.67 -2.03
C SER A 221 -11.82 1.46 -2.10
N VAL A 222 -11.53 2.13 -0.99
CA VAL A 222 -10.26 2.77 -0.65
C VAL A 222 -9.77 2.14 0.65
N ILE A 223 -8.58 1.53 0.60
CA ILE A 223 -7.87 1.04 1.78
C ILE A 223 -7.06 2.21 2.34
N PHE A 224 -7.48 2.78 3.46
CA PHE A 224 -6.82 3.92 4.08
C PHE A 224 -6.02 3.48 5.31
N VAL A 225 -4.70 3.43 5.18
CA VAL A 225 -3.79 3.00 6.25
C VAL A 225 -3.44 4.20 7.12
N VAL A 226 -3.79 4.14 8.41
CA VAL A 226 -3.62 5.24 9.37
C VAL A 226 -2.43 5.08 10.32
N ASP A 227 -1.54 4.14 10.02
CA ASP A 227 -0.31 3.91 10.77
C ASP A 227 0.53 5.20 10.89
N ASN A 228 0.86 5.58 12.13
CA ASN A 228 1.57 6.83 12.48
C ASN A 228 0.82 8.12 12.10
N LEU A 229 -0.47 8.05 11.74
CA LEU A 229 -1.35 9.22 11.60
C LEU A 229 -2.17 9.47 12.85
N VAL A 230 -2.59 8.39 13.53
CA VAL A 230 -3.45 8.44 14.73
C VAL A 230 -2.81 9.22 15.89
N ASP A 231 -1.49 9.15 16.04
CA ASP A 231 -0.76 9.90 17.07
C ASP A 231 -0.55 11.37 16.68
N ALA A 232 -0.81 11.73 15.42
CA ALA A 232 -0.60 13.06 14.85
C ALA A 232 -1.90 13.79 14.52
N ILE A 233 -3.06 13.33 15.02
CA ILE A 233 -4.37 13.88 14.69
C ILE A 233 -4.47 15.38 15.02
N SER A 234 -3.92 15.82 16.15
CA SER A 234 -3.90 17.25 16.51
C SER A 234 -3.14 18.10 15.48
N ASP A 235 -1.95 17.66 15.04
CA ASP A 235 -1.18 18.34 14.01
C ASP A 235 -1.90 18.35 12.66
N ILE A 236 -2.54 17.23 12.31
CA ILE A 236 -3.36 17.09 11.11
C ILE A 236 -4.57 18.02 11.16
N ALA A 237 -5.31 18.08 12.26
CA ALA A 237 -6.45 18.97 12.41
C ALA A 237 -6.03 20.44 12.33
N ASN A 238 -4.95 20.81 13.02
CA ASN A 238 -4.46 22.18 13.05
C ASN A 238 -3.66 22.61 11.81
N LYS A 239 -3.34 21.67 10.90
CA LYS A 239 -2.50 21.91 9.71
C LYS A 239 -1.10 22.42 10.11
N LYS A 240 -0.52 21.81 11.15
CA LYS A 240 0.77 22.21 11.74
C LYS A 240 1.82 21.12 11.59
N GLY A 241 3.08 21.54 11.56
CA GLY A 241 4.23 20.65 11.54
C GLY A 241 4.34 19.81 10.27
N LYS A 242 5.31 18.90 10.27
CA LYS A 242 5.59 18.00 9.14
C LYS A 242 4.42 17.03 8.90
N HIS A 243 3.83 16.50 9.97
CA HIS A 243 2.73 15.54 9.86
C HIS A 243 1.44 16.21 9.38
N GLY A 244 1.10 17.40 9.87
CA GLY A 244 -0.10 18.10 9.44
C GLY A 244 -0.06 18.64 8.01
N ASN A 245 1.12 18.85 7.44
CA ASN A 245 1.29 19.28 6.05
C ASN A 245 1.55 18.13 5.07
N ALA A 246 1.67 16.89 5.54
CA ALA A 246 1.82 15.74 4.67
C ALA A 246 0.61 15.61 3.73
N ILE A 247 0.83 15.13 2.51
CA ILE A 247 -0.24 14.93 1.53
C ILE A 247 -1.37 14.05 2.11
N THR A 248 -1.00 12.98 2.82
CA THR A 248 -1.96 12.10 3.49
C THR A 248 -2.76 12.78 4.60
N ALA A 249 -2.23 13.85 5.23
CA ALA A 249 -3.02 14.67 6.13
C ALA A 249 -4.11 15.46 5.40
N HIS A 250 -3.84 15.94 4.17
CA HIS A 250 -4.85 16.58 3.33
C HIS A 250 -5.94 15.60 2.87
N GLU A 251 -5.55 14.37 2.56
CA GLU A 251 -6.43 13.26 2.22
C GLU A 251 -7.33 12.89 3.42
N LEU A 252 -6.75 12.66 4.60
CA LEU A 252 -7.50 12.31 5.80
C LEU A 252 -8.47 13.43 6.22
N ARG A 253 -8.06 14.70 6.13
CA ARG A 253 -8.97 15.85 6.33
C ARG A 253 -10.09 15.90 5.29
N TRP A 254 -9.84 15.44 4.05
CA TRP A 254 -10.89 15.34 3.05
C TRP A 254 -11.89 14.25 3.43
N VAL A 255 -11.44 13.08 3.87
CA VAL A 255 -12.35 12.02 4.36
C VAL A 255 -13.14 12.51 5.57
N TYR A 256 -12.48 13.14 6.55
CA TYR A 256 -13.16 13.71 7.72
C TYR A 256 -14.27 14.68 7.34
N ARG A 257 -14.05 15.61 6.39
CA ARG A 257 -15.10 16.54 5.94
C ARG A 257 -16.29 15.83 5.29
N ASN A 258 -16.05 14.70 4.62
CA ASN A 258 -17.08 13.95 3.90
C ASN A 258 -17.54 12.70 4.67
N ARG A 259 -17.23 12.57 5.97
CA ARG A 259 -17.52 11.36 6.77
C ARG A 259 -19.00 11.01 6.92
N HIS A 260 -19.89 11.97 6.64
CA HIS A 260 -21.34 11.80 6.67
C HIS A 260 -21.96 11.50 5.29
N ASP A 261 -21.14 11.46 4.24
CA ASP A 261 -21.55 10.99 2.92
C ASP A 261 -21.54 9.46 2.91
N ASP A 262 -22.69 8.84 2.61
CA ASP A 262 -22.85 7.38 2.66
C ASP A 262 -21.90 6.65 1.72
N ARG A 263 -21.63 7.21 0.51
CA ARG A 263 -20.70 6.59 -0.44
C ARG A 263 -19.27 6.64 0.10
N VAL A 264 -18.87 7.75 0.73
CA VAL A 264 -17.55 7.85 1.36
C VAL A 264 -17.44 6.91 2.56
N LYS A 265 -18.46 6.85 3.41
CA LYS A 265 -18.49 5.98 4.59
C LYS A 265 -18.43 4.50 4.21
N GLN A 266 -19.16 4.09 3.18
CA GLN A 266 -19.19 2.72 2.68
C GLN A 266 -17.88 2.31 2.00
N ASN A 267 -17.28 3.22 1.22
CA ASN A 267 -16.16 2.87 0.35
C ASN A 267 -14.79 3.15 0.96
N VAL A 268 -14.66 3.98 2.00
CA VAL A 268 -13.38 4.13 2.72
C VAL A 268 -13.29 3.11 3.86
N LYS A 269 -12.27 2.26 3.84
CA LYS A 269 -11.98 1.26 4.88
C LYS A 269 -10.68 1.64 5.59
N PHE A 270 -10.74 1.86 6.89
CA PHE A 270 -9.57 2.24 7.68
C PHE A 270 -8.85 1.04 8.28
N PHE A 271 -7.51 1.10 8.27
CA PHE A 271 -6.66 0.08 8.87
C PHE A 271 -5.57 0.69 9.73
N LEU A 272 -5.40 0.15 10.94
CA LEU A 272 -4.33 0.46 11.87
C LEU A 272 -3.58 -0.81 12.23
N ASN A 273 -2.27 -0.83 12.01
CA ASN A 273 -1.39 -1.99 12.19
C ASN A 273 -1.91 -3.24 11.45
N GLY A 274 -2.49 -3.03 10.28
CA GLY A 274 -3.07 -4.07 9.43
C GLY A 274 -4.40 -4.63 9.92
N LYS A 275 -5.01 -4.07 10.97
CA LYS A 275 -6.34 -4.45 11.46
C LYS A 275 -7.36 -3.39 11.04
N ALA A 276 -8.54 -3.83 10.61
CA ALA A 276 -9.64 -2.94 10.32
C ALA A 276 -10.07 -2.18 11.57
N ILE A 277 -10.33 -0.88 11.43
CA ILE A 277 -10.90 -0.02 12.48
C ILE A 277 -12.06 0.78 11.89
N SER A 278 -13.00 1.21 12.74
CA SER A 278 -14.17 1.93 12.26
C SER A 278 -13.86 3.39 11.93
N HIS A 279 -14.73 4.04 11.15
CA HIS A 279 -14.68 5.49 10.97
C HIS A 279 -14.83 6.24 12.30
N GLU A 280 -15.63 5.71 13.23
CA GLU A 280 -15.82 6.28 14.55
C GLU A 280 -14.53 6.22 15.38
N ASP A 281 -13.81 5.11 15.36
CA ASP A 281 -12.51 4.97 16.04
C ASP A 281 -11.49 6.00 15.54
N VAL A 282 -11.50 6.31 14.24
CA VAL A 282 -10.57 7.30 13.65
C VAL A 282 -11.00 8.74 13.94
N PHE A 283 -12.30 9.03 13.85
CA PHE A 283 -12.82 10.39 13.89
C PHE A 283 -13.27 10.86 15.27
N SER A 284 -13.29 9.96 16.27
CA SER A 284 -13.42 10.30 17.69
C SER A 284 -12.09 10.64 18.37
N LEU A 285 -10.96 10.44 17.70
CA LEU A 285 -9.64 10.78 18.23
C LEU A 285 -9.52 12.27 18.56
N VAL A 286 -8.90 12.55 19.72
CA VAL A 286 -8.66 13.91 20.21
C VAL A 286 -7.83 14.71 19.20
N GLY A 287 -8.27 15.94 18.94
CA GLY A 287 -7.68 16.87 18.00
C GLY A 287 -8.63 17.23 16.85
N TRP A 288 -9.54 16.32 16.45
CA TRP A 288 -10.49 16.59 15.38
C TRP A 288 -11.44 17.76 15.70
N GLU A 289 -11.76 18.00 16.97
CA GLU A 289 -12.56 19.13 17.43
C GLU A 289 -11.94 20.49 17.10
N GLN A 290 -10.62 20.53 16.88
CA GLN A 290 -9.88 21.74 16.53
C GLN A 290 -9.86 22.00 15.02
N TYR A 291 -10.26 21.01 14.21
CA TYR A 291 -10.23 21.12 12.76
C TYR A 291 -11.28 22.11 12.26
N LYS A 292 -10.79 23.20 11.64
CA LYS A 292 -11.64 24.19 10.96
C LYS A 292 -11.43 24.12 9.44
N PRO A 293 -12.44 23.75 8.63
CA PRO A 293 -12.35 23.83 7.18
C PRO A 293 -12.20 25.31 6.76
N LYS A 294 -11.41 25.58 5.71
CA LYS A 294 -11.14 26.97 5.26
C LYS A 294 -12.40 27.64 4.68
N ASN A 295 -13.28 26.85 4.05
CA ASN A 295 -14.57 27.29 3.54
C ASN A 295 -15.59 26.34 4.16
N GLY A 296 -16.60 26.87 4.86
CA GLY A 296 -17.67 26.06 5.42
C GLY A 296 -18.36 25.25 4.32
N VAL A 297 -18.63 23.98 4.62
CA VAL A 297 -19.17 22.91 3.74
C VAL A 297 -18.14 22.28 2.80
#